data_AF-A0A9P6IYF9-F1
#
_entry.id   AF-A0A9P6IYF9-F1
#
_cell.length_a   1.000
_cell.length_b   1.000
_cell.length_c   1.000
_cell.angle_alpha   90.00
_cell.angle_beta   90.00
_cell.angle_gamma   90.00
#
_symmetry.space_group_name_H-M   'P 1'
#
loop_
_entity.id
_entity.type
_entity.pdbx_description
1 polymer ?
#
loop_
_entity_poly.entity_id
_entity_poly.type
_entity_poly.pdbx_seq_one_letter_code
_entity_poly.pdbx_strand_id
1 'polypeptide(L)'
;ITPQDTLQDTPQDTPQDTPERPSDPECKTEELSVTEDTAVDDQIEINEAEAEKKHLTQISYLTSRIQDEATGLKQSEYKIHAVFHHEGSADFGHYWVYILDDQSDEPKWLKYSDDRIEVAQEDEVLNGTHGSSACFCVYTRSNMDMVQTVWRCIAA
;
A
#
# COMPACT_ATOMS: atom_id res chain seq x y z
N ILE A 1 -16.88 -101.16 19.81
CA ILE A 1 -15.67 -100.46 19.31
C ILE A 1 -15.66 -99.09 19.96
N THR A 2 -15.01 -99.00 21.11
CA THR A 2 -14.34 -97.79 21.63
C THR A 2 -12.87 -97.88 21.15
N PRO A 3 -11.95 -96.89 21.30
CA PRO A 3 -12.06 -95.56 21.91
C PRO A 3 -11.25 -94.40 21.23
N GLN A 4 -11.46 -93.20 21.77
CA GLN A 4 -10.50 -92.12 22.15
C GLN A 4 -9.37 -91.55 21.24
N ASP A 5 -9.20 -90.24 21.48
CA ASP A 5 -7.95 -89.50 21.76
C ASP A 5 -7.09 -88.86 20.65
N THR A 6 -6.91 -87.55 20.85
CA THR A 6 -5.62 -86.82 20.98
C THR A 6 -4.77 -86.48 19.75
N LEU A 7 -4.69 -85.16 19.52
CA LEU A 7 -3.58 -84.27 19.12
C LEU A 7 -2.23 -84.82 18.58
N GLN A 8 -1.67 -83.97 17.69
CA GLN A 8 -0.29 -83.86 17.15
C GLN A 8 -0.02 -84.77 15.94
N ASP A 9 0.57 -84.31 14.83
CA ASP A 9 1.86 -83.62 14.76
C ASP A 9 2.07 -82.92 13.40
N THR A 10 3.00 -81.97 13.38
CA THR A 10 3.45 -81.18 12.22
C THR A 10 4.48 -81.99 11.40
N PRO A 11 4.67 -81.70 10.10
CA PRO A 11 6.04 -81.68 9.60
C PRO A 11 6.41 -80.30 9.07
N GLN A 12 7.56 -79.81 9.53
CA GLN A 12 8.32 -78.71 8.93
C GLN A 12 8.58 -79.01 7.46
N ASP A 13 8.41 -78.00 6.61
CA ASP A 13 9.19 -77.91 5.38
C ASP A 13 9.60 -76.45 5.15
N THR A 14 10.90 -76.26 4.97
CA THR A 14 11.60 -74.98 4.87
C THR A 14 12.00 -74.79 3.41
N PRO A 15 11.70 -73.65 2.77
CA PRO A 15 12.52 -73.20 1.65
C PRO A 15 13.59 -72.23 2.16
N GLN A 16 14.84 -72.68 2.11
CA GLN A 16 16.04 -71.85 2.24
C GLN A 16 16.18 -70.85 1.07
N ASP A 17 16.95 -69.80 1.35
CA ASP A 17 17.64 -68.86 0.44
C ASP A 17 16.80 -67.81 -0.31
N THR A 18 16.72 -66.63 0.29
CA THR A 18 16.72 -65.36 -0.46
C THR A 18 17.96 -64.58 -0.01
N PRO A 19 18.85 -64.14 -0.92
CA PRO A 19 20.11 -63.52 -0.53
C PRO A 19 19.86 -62.20 0.21
N GLU A 20 20.53 -62.03 1.36
CA GLU A 20 20.63 -60.77 2.08
C GLU A 20 21.08 -59.65 1.13
N ARG A 21 20.26 -58.60 1.03
CA ARG A 21 20.66 -57.34 0.38
C ARG A 21 21.78 -56.73 1.22
N PRO A 22 22.90 -56.28 0.64
CA PRO A 22 23.96 -55.65 1.42
C PRO A 22 23.39 -54.40 2.11
N SER A 23 23.64 -54.30 3.40
CA SER A 23 23.27 -53.16 4.24
C SER A 23 23.89 -51.88 3.67
N ASP A 24 23.06 -50.89 3.36
CA ASP A 24 23.53 -49.56 3.01
C ASP A 24 24.34 -49.00 4.19
N PRO A 25 25.48 -48.31 3.94
CA PRO A 25 26.29 -47.75 5.02
C PRO A 25 25.44 -46.76 5.80
N GLU A 26 25.40 -46.98 7.11
CA GLU A 26 24.71 -46.19 8.12
C GLU A 26 25.03 -44.70 7.93
N CYS A 27 24.13 -43.99 7.24
CA CYS A 27 24.14 -42.55 7.21
C CYS A 27 23.78 -42.13 8.62
N LYS A 28 24.76 -41.66 9.39
CA LYS A 28 24.51 -40.99 10.66
C LYS A 28 23.61 -39.80 10.37
N THR A 29 22.32 -39.99 10.56
CA THR A 29 21.37 -38.89 10.70
C THR A 29 21.71 -38.24 12.03
N GLU A 30 22.52 -37.19 12.00
CA GLU A 30 22.46 -36.20 13.06
C GLU A 30 21.08 -35.56 12.96
N GLU A 31 20.12 -36.13 13.68
CA GLU A 31 18.84 -35.49 13.92
C GLU A 31 19.13 -34.20 14.69
N LEU A 32 19.07 -33.07 14.00
CA LEU A 32 18.93 -31.78 14.67
C LEU A 32 17.65 -31.90 15.52
N SER A 33 17.82 -31.92 16.84
CA SER A 33 16.73 -31.75 17.78
C SER A 33 16.23 -30.32 17.65
N VAL A 34 15.39 -30.08 16.64
CA VAL A 34 14.58 -28.87 16.53
C VAL A 34 13.64 -28.93 17.73
N THR A 35 13.99 -28.17 18.78
CA THR A 35 13.29 -28.19 20.05
C THR A 35 11.90 -27.62 19.87
N GLU A 36 10.92 -28.17 20.59
CA GLU A 36 9.54 -27.68 20.69
C GLU A 36 9.50 -26.15 20.96
N ASP A 37 10.52 -25.61 21.63
CA ASP A 37 10.70 -24.18 21.89
C ASP A 37 10.79 -23.31 20.62
N THR A 38 11.44 -23.79 19.55
CA THR A 38 11.55 -23.02 18.28
C THR A 38 10.22 -22.98 17.52
N ALA A 39 9.46 -24.07 17.55
CA ALA A 39 8.14 -24.13 16.93
C ALA A 39 7.10 -23.26 17.66
N VAL A 40 7.26 -23.07 18.99
CA VAL A 40 6.42 -22.16 19.78
C VAL A 40 6.74 -20.70 19.47
N ASP A 41 8.02 -20.36 19.27
CA ASP A 41 8.47 -19.02 18.89
C ASP A 41 7.92 -18.61 17.51
N ASP A 42 8.04 -19.50 16.52
CA ASP A 42 7.46 -19.30 15.18
C ASP A 42 5.93 -19.09 15.25
N GLN A 43 5.24 -19.82 16.12
CA GLN A 43 3.80 -19.70 16.28
C GLN A 43 3.38 -18.38 16.93
N ILE A 44 4.19 -17.83 17.84
CA ILE A 44 3.98 -16.50 18.43
C ILE A 44 4.14 -15.42 17.35
N GLU A 45 5.21 -15.49 16.55
CA GLU A 45 5.46 -14.52 15.47
C GLU A 45 4.33 -14.52 14.42
N ILE A 46 3.84 -15.71 14.03
CA ILE A 46 2.69 -15.85 13.12
C ILE A 46 1.44 -15.17 13.71
N ASN A 47 1.16 -15.39 14.99
CA ASN A 47 -0.02 -14.82 15.65
C ASN A 47 0.07 -13.28 15.72
N GLU A 48 1.26 -12.74 15.98
CA GLU A 48 1.51 -11.30 16.00
C GLU A 48 1.33 -10.69 14.60
N ALA A 49 1.88 -11.32 13.56
CA ALA A 49 1.73 -10.89 12.18
C ALA A 49 0.25 -10.94 11.72
N GLU A 50 -0.51 -11.95 12.13
CA GLU A 50 -1.95 -12.03 11.86
C GLU A 50 -2.73 -10.92 12.57
N ALA A 51 -2.37 -10.61 13.82
CA ALA A 51 -2.97 -9.50 14.57
C ALA A 51 -2.68 -8.15 13.90
N GLU A 52 -1.44 -7.92 13.45
CA GLU A 52 -1.07 -6.71 12.71
C GLU A 52 -1.83 -6.60 11.39
N LYS A 53 -1.91 -7.68 10.61
CA LYS A 53 -2.68 -7.71 9.36
C LYS A 53 -4.16 -7.37 9.59
N LYS A 54 -4.74 -7.87 10.69
CA LYS A 54 -6.12 -7.52 11.09
C LYS A 54 -6.25 -6.04 11.39
N HIS A 55 -5.29 -5.44 12.09
CA HIS A 55 -5.28 -4.00 12.36
C HIS A 55 -5.15 -3.17 11.08
N LEU A 56 -4.25 -3.53 10.16
CA LEU A 56 -4.11 -2.84 8.87
C LEU A 56 -5.38 -2.91 8.03
N THR A 57 -6.05 -4.07 8.03
CA THR A 57 -7.35 -4.25 7.37
C THR A 57 -8.44 -3.38 8.00
N GLN A 58 -8.42 -3.26 9.33
CA GLN A 58 -9.37 -2.40 10.04
C GLN A 58 -9.13 -0.92 9.74
N ILE A 59 -7.86 -0.49 9.71
CA ILE A 59 -7.47 0.88 9.37
C ILE A 59 -7.95 1.21 7.95
N SER A 60 -7.65 0.37 6.96
CA SER A 60 -8.05 0.62 5.58
C SER A 60 -9.57 0.69 5.42
N TYR A 61 -10.31 -0.19 6.09
CA TYR A 61 -11.77 -0.16 6.12
C TYR A 61 -12.32 1.15 6.71
N LEU A 62 -11.78 1.60 7.85
CA LEU A 62 -12.21 2.85 8.48
C LEU A 62 -11.84 4.07 7.63
N THR A 63 -10.66 4.08 7.01
CA THR A 63 -10.24 5.14 6.09
C THR A 63 -11.19 5.23 4.89
N SER A 64 -11.54 4.11 4.27
CA SER A 64 -12.50 4.07 3.16
C SER A 64 -13.85 4.64 3.59
N ARG A 65 -14.36 4.24 4.77
CA ARG A 65 -15.63 4.75 5.28
C ARG A 65 -15.65 6.26 5.49
N ILE A 66 -14.56 6.81 6.03
CA ILE A 66 -14.43 8.27 6.21
C ILE A 66 -14.44 8.98 4.85
N GLN A 67 -13.75 8.42 3.84
CA GLN A 67 -13.75 8.97 2.48
C GLN A 67 -15.15 8.90 1.83
N ASP A 68 -15.87 7.81 2.03
CA ASP A 68 -17.23 7.64 1.51
C ASP A 68 -18.21 8.65 2.12
N GLU A 69 -18.14 8.87 3.44
CA GLU A 69 -18.96 9.87 4.13
C GLU A 69 -18.73 11.29 3.59
N ALA A 70 -17.49 11.63 3.25
CA ALA A 70 -17.15 12.92 2.64
C ALA A 70 -17.71 13.08 1.21
N THR A 71 -17.85 11.98 0.47
CA THR A 71 -18.29 11.99 -0.94
C THR A 71 -19.74 12.49 -1.10
N GLY A 72 -20.58 12.33 -0.09
CA GLY A 72 -21.97 12.80 -0.08
C GLY A 72 -22.14 14.31 0.16
N LEU A 73 -21.10 15.00 0.62
CA LEU A 73 -21.18 16.41 1.06
C LEU A 73 -20.94 17.42 -0.06
N LYS A 74 -21.67 17.32 -1.18
CA LYS A 74 -21.45 18.15 -2.38
C LYS A 74 -22.29 19.43 -2.47
N GLN A 75 -23.15 19.70 -1.49
CA GLN A 75 -24.06 20.86 -1.54
C GLN A 75 -23.31 22.22 -1.59
N SER A 76 -22.11 22.27 -1.00
CA SER A 76 -21.26 23.47 -0.93
C SER A 76 -19.87 23.14 -1.46
N GLU A 77 -19.78 22.69 -2.71
CA GLU A 77 -18.52 22.38 -3.36
C GLU A 77 -17.72 23.65 -3.70
N TYR A 78 -16.42 23.59 -3.44
CA TYR A 78 -15.45 24.64 -3.76
C TYR A 78 -14.32 24.06 -4.60
N LYS A 79 -13.89 24.81 -5.61
CA LYS A 79 -12.71 24.51 -6.42
C LYS A 79 -11.57 25.44 -6.03
N ILE A 80 -10.35 24.93 -6.02
CA ILE A 80 -9.16 25.76 -5.87
C ILE A 80 -9.00 26.61 -7.13
N HIS A 81 -8.82 27.91 -6.95
CA HIS A 81 -8.70 28.85 -8.06
C HIS A 81 -7.31 29.47 -8.14
N ALA A 82 -6.68 29.75 -6.99
CA ALA A 82 -5.32 30.25 -6.96
C ALA A 82 -4.51 29.73 -5.78
N VAL A 83 -3.20 29.60 -5.97
CA VAL A 83 -2.23 29.18 -4.96
C VAL A 83 -1.10 30.20 -4.92
N PHE A 84 -0.94 30.87 -3.79
CA PHE A 84 0.14 31.83 -3.59
C PHE A 84 1.35 31.13 -3.02
N HIS A 85 2.49 31.41 -3.62
CA HIS A 85 3.77 30.89 -3.21
C HIS A 85 4.69 32.01 -2.75
N HIS A 86 5.54 31.65 -1.81
CA HIS A 86 6.62 32.48 -1.34
C HIS A 86 7.87 31.64 -1.18
N GLU A 87 8.98 32.17 -1.65
CA GLU A 87 10.30 31.61 -1.42
C GLU A 87 11.22 32.66 -0.81
N GLY A 88 11.71 32.38 0.40
CA GLY A 88 12.56 33.27 1.16
C GLY A 88 12.28 33.22 2.66
N SER A 89 12.81 34.22 3.36
CA SER A 89 12.60 34.44 4.78
C SER A 89 11.28 35.18 5.03
N ALA A 90 10.77 35.16 6.26
CA ALA A 90 9.51 35.84 6.60
C ALA A 90 9.50 37.35 6.24
N ASP A 91 10.65 38.03 6.34
CA ASP A 91 10.79 39.46 6.05
C ASP A 91 11.17 39.78 4.59
N PHE A 92 11.63 38.78 3.82
CA PHE A 92 12.12 38.98 2.46
C PHE A 92 12.00 37.69 1.65
N GLY A 93 11.37 37.78 0.50
CA GLY A 93 11.35 36.70 -0.47
C GLY A 93 10.62 37.08 -1.75
N HIS A 94 10.55 36.11 -2.65
CA HIS A 94 9.90 36.24 -3.94
C HIS A 94 8.50 35.65 -3.87
N TYR A 95 7.54 36.33 -4.50
CA TYR A 95 6.15 35.89 -4.55
C TYR A 95 5.74 35.60 -5.99
N TRP A 96 5.05 34.49 -6.18
CA TRP A 96 4.36 34.17 -7.42
C TRP A 96 3.03 33.52 -7.10
N VAL A 97 2.14 33.48 -8.09
CA VAL A 97 0.81 32.90 -7.94
C VAL A 97 0.51 31.96 -9.09
N TYR A 98 0.00 30.79 -8.76
CA TYR A 98 -0.64 29.91 -9.74
C TYR A 98 -2.12 30.24 -9.79
N ILE A 99 -2.67 30.45 -10.98
CA ILE A 99 -4.10 30.70 -11.18
C ILE A 99 -4.63 29.64 -12.15
N LEU A 100 -5.75 29.02 -11.80
CA LEU A 100 -6.45 28.08 -12.65
C LEU A 100 -7.29 28.85 -13.67
N ASP A 101 -6.97 28.67 -14.95
CA ASP A 101 -7.81 29.07 -16.07
C ASP A 101 -8.74 27.90 -16.42
N ASP A 102 -9.93 27.88 -15.81
CA ASP A 102 -10.98 26.89 -16.04
C ASP A 102 -12.09 27.37 -17.00
N GLN A 103 -11.91 28.56 -17.59
CA GLN A 103 -12.83 29.16 -18.55
C GLN A 103 -12.48 28.81 -20.01
N SER A 104 -11.26 28.32 -20.23
CA SER A 104 -10.81 27.79 -21.52
C SER A 104 -11.37 26.38 -21.77
N ASP A 105 -11.41 25.95 -23.04
CA ASP A 105 -11.84 24.59 -23.42
C ASP A 105 -11.05 23.48 -22.70
N GLU A 106 -9.78 23.77 -22.37
CA GLU A 106 -8.90 22.91 -21.58
C GLU A 106 -8.43 23.66 -20.33
N PRO A 107 -8.82 23.20 -19.12
CA PRO A 107 -8.34 23.78 -17.87
C PRO A 107 -6.83 23.71 -17.75
N LYS A 108 -6.20 24.82 -17.36
CA LYS A 108 -4.73 24.89 -17.21
C LYS A 108 -4.32 25.77 -16.04
N TRP A 109 -3.22 25.41 -15.42
CA TRP A 109 -2.58 26.23 -14.42
C TRP A 109 -1.62 27.22 -15.08
N LEU A 110 -1.71 28.48 -14.68
CA LEU A 110 -0.84 29.55 -15.14
C LEU A 110 -0.02 30.07 -13.96
N LYS A 111 1.29 30.05 -14.09
CA LYS A 111 2.23 30.64 -13.14
C LYS A 111 2.47 32.10 -13.51
N TYR A 112 2.05 33.01 -12.64
CA TYR A 112 2.32 34.43 -12.75
C TYR A 112 3.49 34.77 -11.83
N SER A 113 4.64 35.09 -12.42
CA SER A 113 5.85 35.53 -11.72
C SER A 113 6.34 36.83 -12.35
N ASP A 114 6.12 37.96 -11.67
CA ASP A 114 6.45 39.31 -12.13
C ASP A 114 5.93 39.63 -13.53
N ASP A 115 6.83 39.66 -14.53
CA ASP A 115 6.57 39.96 -15.94
C ASP A 115 6.31 38.71 -16.77
N ARG A 116 6.48 37.51 -16.20
CA ARG A 116 6.37 36.23 -16.90
C ARG A 116 5.09 35.49 -16.52
N ILE A 117 4.48 34.93 -17.56
CA ILE A 117 3.35 34.01 -17.44
C ILE A 117 3.73 32.73 -18.15
N GLU A 118 3.71 31.62 -17.42
CA GLU A 118 4.08 30.30 -17.91
C GLU A 118 2.96 29.29 -17.60
N VAL A 119 2.79 28.28 -18.45
CA VAL A 119 1.88 27.17 -18.16
C VAL A 119 2.56 26.22 -17.17
N ALA A 120 1.86 25.86 -16.11
CA ALA A 120 2.33 24.96 -15.07
C ALA A 120 1.54 23.64 -15.08
N GLN A 121 2.16 22.57 -14.58
CA GLN A 121 1.47 21.29 -14.37
C GLN A 121 0.75 21.30 -13.02
N GLU A 122 -0.41 20.65 -12.95
CA GLU A 122 -1.18 20.55 -11.70
C GLU A 122 -0.37 19.94 -10.55
N ASP A 123 0.45 18.92 -10.84
CA ASP A 123 1.31 18.30 -9.84
C ASP A 123 2.33 19.28 -9.24
N GLU A 124 2.84 20.24 -10.03
CA GLU A 124 3.72 21.30 -9.53
C GLU A 124 2.98 22.21 -8.53
N VAL A 125 1.70 22.47 -8.79
CA VAL A 125 0.87 23.37 -8.00
C VAL A 125 0.35 22.70 -6.72
N LEU A 126 -0.10 21.45 -6.80
CA LEU A 126 -0.83 20.78 -5.73
C LEU A 126 0.03 19.83 -4.87
N ASN A 127 1.06 19.19 -5.45
CA ASN A 127 1.85 18.18 -4.73
C ASN A 127 3.06 18.76 -3.97
N GLY A 128 3.25 20.08 -3.98
CA GLY A 128 4.28 20.75 -3.16
C GLY A 128 5.72 20.32 -3.45
N THR A 129 5.97 19.83 -4.66
CA THR A 129 7.18 19.06 -5.01
C THR A 129 8.48 19.90 -5.07
N HIS A 130 8.41 21.21 -4.83
CA HIS A 130 9.53 22.13 -5.07
C HIS A 130 10.02 22.93 -3.86
N GLY A 131 9.65 22.54 -2.63
CA GLY A 131 10.29 23.08 -1.41
C GLY A 131 9.94 24.55 -1.09
N SER A 132 9.22 25.24 -1.97
CA SER A 132 8.48 26.44 -1.65
C SER A 132 7.16 26.04 -0.98
N SER A 133 6.80 26.71 0.12
CA SER A 133 5.55 26.45 0.82
C SER A 133 4.48 27.37 0.25
N ALA A 134 3.30 26.84 -0.08
CA ALA A 134 2.16 27.67 -0.36
C ALA A 134 1.86 28.54 0.87
N CYS A 135 1.72 29.86 0.68
CA CYS A 135 1.37 30.77 1.75
C CYS A 135 -0.12 30.77 2.04
N PHE A 136 -0.94 30.75 0.99
CA PHE A 136 -2.38 30.64 1.12
C PHE A 136 -3.01 30.22 -0.21
N CYS A 137 -4.19 29.60 -0.12
CA CYS A 137 -4.97 29.14 -1.26
C CYS A 137 -6.28 29.90 -1.35
N VAL A 138 -6.72 30.21 -2.56
CA VAL A 138 -8.00 30.85 -2.86
C VAL A 138 -8.94 29.82 -3.46
N TYR A 139 -10.12 29.69 -2.87
CA TYR A 139 -11.18 28.80 -3.32
C TYR A 139 -12.38 29.59 -3.83
N THR A 140 -13.03 29.09 -4.87
CA THR A 140 -14.27 29.65 -5.42
C THR A 140 -15.37 28.60 -5.35
N ARG A 141 -16.63 29.01 -5.24
CA ARG A 141 -17.75 28.06 -5.27
C ARG A 141 -17.83 27.40 -6.65
N SER A 142 -17.90 26.08 -6.69
CA SER A 142 -17.86 25.35 -7.96
C SER A 142 -19.09 25.61 -8.85
N ASN A 143 -20.21 26.02 -8.27
CA ASN A 143 -21.46 26.27 -8.97
C ASN A 143 -21.68 27.74 -9.37
N MET A 144 -20.66 28.60 -9.29
CA MET A 144 -20.75 30.01 -9.66
C MET A 144 -19.53 30.45 -10.46
N ASP A 145 -19.75 31.02 -11.64
CA ASP A 145 -18.69 31.65 -12.45
C ASP A 145 -18.43 33.07 -11.95
N MET A 146 -17.69 33.16 -10.84
CA MET A 146 -17.42 34.44 -10.16
C MET A 146 -16.11 35.11 -10.60
N VAL A 147 -15.19 34.38 -11.21
CA VAL A 147 -13.82 34.85 -11.46
C VAL A 147 -13.44 34.62 -12.91
N GLN A 148 -12.82 35.63 -13.52
CA GLN A 148 -12.24 35.56 -14.86
C GLN A 148 -10.73 35.70 -14.76
N THR A 149 -10.00 34.78 -15.39
CA THR A 149 -8.55 34.81 -15.42
C THR A 149 -8.08 35.91 -16.38
N VAL A 150 -7.28 36.84 -15.88
CA VAL A 150 -6.76 37.95 -16.69
C VAL A 150 -5.65 37.44 -17.59
N TRP A 151 -5.96 37.36 -18.89
CA TRP A 151 -4.99 37.07 -19.93
C TRP A 151 -4.11 38.29 -20.21
N ARG A 152 -2.78 38.12 -20.16
CA ARG A 152 -1.83 39.00 -20.84
C ARG A 152 -1.19 38.17 -21.94
N CYS A 153 -1.13 38.71 -23.17
CA CYS A 153 -0.49 38.03 -24.28
C CYS A 153 0.94 37.63 -23.87
N ILE A 154 1.23 36.33 -23.92
CA ILE A 154 2.58 35.80 -23.85
C ILE A 154 3.21 36.23 -25.17
N ALA A 155 4.09 37.24 -25.14
CA ALA A 155 4.84 37.62 -26.33
C ALA A 155 5.69 36.40 -26.74
N ALA A 156 5.46 35.91 -27.96
CA ALA A 156 6.24 34.85 -28.58
C ALA A 156 7.64 35.34 -28.97
#